data_AF-A0A645CXK5-F1
#
_entry.id   AF-A0A645CXK5-F1
#
_cell.length_a   1.000
_cell.length_b   1.000
_cell.length_c   1.000
_cell.angle_alpha   90.00
_cell.angle_beta   90.00
_cell.angle_gamma   90.00
#
_symmetry.space_group_name_H-M   'P 1'
#
loop_
_entity.id
_entity.type
_entity.pdbx_description
1 polymer ?
#
loop_
_entity_poly.entity_id
_entity_poly.type
_entity_poly.pdbx_seq_one_letter_code
_entity_poly.pdbx_strand_id
1 'polypeptide(L)'
;MKPDKTLSRQSTSELISNVSGDRGPGFRILFSWNRLCFWTGDGQRNLEVNTNPAKFPIERDVWTHVAITADGAKGAVYLNGLLAAESKPETQFAVANTNRPLYVGSYNGGYAYNFNGSICDLKLFAQALTPAEVLAIAKDIAE
;
A
#
# COMPACT_ATOMS: atom_id res chain seq x y z
N MET A 1 -3.96 8.11 -5.44
CA MET A 1 -5.06 7.28 -5.99
C MET A 1 -6.40 7.96 -5.75
N LYS A 2 -7.43 7.58 -6.51
CA LYS A 2 -8.82 8.03 -6.35
C LYS A 2 -9.75 6.83 -6.53
N PRO A 3 -10.22 6.20 -5.44
CA PRO A 3 -11.21 5.12 -5.50
C PRO A 3 -12.51 5.62 -6.14
N ASP A 4 -13.15 4.83 -6.98
CA ASP A 4 -14.46 5.20 -7.52
C ASP A 4 -15.61 4.83 -6.55
N LYS A 5 -16.84 5.24 -6.89
CA LYS A 5 -18.04 4.88 -6.12
C LYS A 5 -18.43 3.40 -6.19
N THR A 6 -17.97 2.68 -7.21
CA THR A 6 -18.30 1.26 -7.42
C THR A 6 -17.44 0.34 -6.55
N LEU A 7 -16.31 0.84 -6.05
CA LEU A 7 -15.42 0.11 -5.16
C LEU A 7 -16.15 -0.20 -3.85
N SER A 8 -16.59 -1.45 -3.71
CA SER A 8 -17.29 -1.94 -2.53
C SER A 8 -16.37 -1.91 -1.31
N ARG A 9 -16.94 -1.52 -0.16
CA ARG A 9 -16.22 -1.54 1.13
C ARG A 9 -15.64 -2.92 1.46
N GLN A 10 -16.38 -3.99 1.19
CA GLN A 10 -15.98 -5.35 1.60
C GLN A 10 -14.95 -5.99 0.66
N SER A 11 -14.78 -5.43 -0.54
CA SER A 11 -13.86 -5.96 -1.54
C SER A 11 -12.41 -5.67 -1.14
N THR A 12 -11.54 -6.64 -1.40
CA THR A 12 -10.09 -6.46 -1.38
C THR A 12 -9.62 -6.22 -2.81
N SER A 13 -9.10 -5.05 -3.11
CA SER A 13 -8.66 -4.66 -4.45
C SER A 13 -7.17 -4.34 -4.47
N GLU A 14 -6.46 -4.77 -5.50
CA GLU A 14 -5.02 -4.53 -5.64
C GLU A 14 -4.74 -3.17 -6.29
N LEU A 15 -4.00 -2.31 -5.58
CA LEU A 15 -3.48 -1.08 -6.17
C LEU A 15 -2.16 -1.35 -6.88
N ILE A 16 -1.21 -1.97 -6.17
CA ILE A 16 0.14 -2.23 -6.67
C ILE A 16 0.64 -3.52 -6.04
N SER A 17 1.16 -4.45 -6.84
CA SER A 17 1.66 -5.71 -6.30
C SER A 17 2.77 -6.32 -7.16
N ASN A 18 3.65 -7.08 -6.54
CA ASN A 18 4.61 -7.97 -7.22
C ASN A 18 4.79 -9.29 -6.44
N VAL A 19 3.74 -9.72 -5.74
CA VAL A 19 3.82 -10.90 -4.87
C VAL A 19 3.75 -12.21 -5.66
N SER A 20 4.46 -13.25 -5.21
CA SER A 20 4.43 -14.59 -5.84
C SER A 20 3.35 -15.54 -5.29
N GLY A 21 2.38 -15.02 -4.52
CA GLY A 21 1.29 -15.76 -3.85
C GLY A 21 0.84 -15.06 -2.56
N ASP A 22 -0.15 -15.58 -1.85
CA ASP A 22 -0.72 -14.88 -0.67
C ASP A 22 0.26 -14.63 0.48
N ARG A 23 1.30 -15.47 0.59
CA ARG A 23 2.41 -15.29 1.54
C ARG A 23 3.76 -15.20 0.83
N GLY A 24 3.77 -15.08 -0.49
CA GLY A 24 5.01 -15.15 -1.27
C GLY A 24 5.90 -13.92 -1.08
N PRO A 25 7.17 -14.00 -1.51
CA PRO A 25 8.02 -12.84 -1.68
C PRO A 25 7.39 -11.74 -2.53
N GLY A 26 7.83 -10.50 -2.30
CA GLY A 26 7.26 -9.29 -2.86
C GLY A 26 6.27 -8.63 -1.90
N PHE A 27 5.58 -7.61 -2.41
CA PHE A 27 4.62 -6.84 -1.63
C PHE A 27 3.28 -6.65 -2.34
N ARG A 28 2.29 -6.24 -1.55
CA ARG A 28 0.96 -5.84 -1.99
C ARG A 28 0.55 -4.55 -1.30
N ILE A 29 0.00 -3.65 -2.09
CA ILE A 29 -0.75 -2.48 -1.64
C ILE A 29 -2.20 -2.74 -1.99
N LEU A 30 -3.04 -2.86 -0.97
CA LEU A 30 -4.43 -3.24 -1.13
C LEU A 30 -5.36 -2.17 -0.55
N PHE A 31 -6.53 -2.02 -1.17
CA PHE A 31 -7.67 -1.36 -0.56
C PHE A 31 -8.65 -2.44 -0.12
N SER A 32 -8.89 -2.56 1.18
CA SER A 32 -9.76 -3.60 1.74
C SER A 32 -10.49 -3.07 2.96
N TRP A 33 -11.80 -3.31 3.11
CA TRP A 33 -12.57 -2.83 4.26
C TRP A 33 -12.46 -1.31 4.51
N ASN A 34 -12.41 -0.52 3.42
CA ASN A 34 -12.16 0.93 3.40
C ASN A 34 -10.81 1.38 4.00
N ARG A 35 -9.80 0.50 4.08
CA ARG A 35 -8.48 0.84 4.59
C ARG A 35 -7.38 0.48 3.59
N LEU A 36 -6.22 1.09 3.76
CA LEU A 36 -5.01 0.73 3.05
C LEU A 36 -4.27 -0.34 3.81
N CYS A 37 -3.83 -1.35 3.08
CA CYS A 37 -3.10 -2.47 3.62
C CYS A 37 -1.79 -2.61 2.85
N PHE A 38 -0.69 -2.68 3.59
CA PHE A 38 0.63 -3.00 3.09
C PHE A 38 1.02 -4.39 3.55
N TRP A 39 1.01 -5.36 2.64
CA TRP A 39 1.32 -6.76 2.96
C TRP A 39 2.61 -7.20 2.25
N THR A 40 3.39 -8.04 2.91
CA THR A 40 4.58 -8.68 2.35
C THR A 40 4.77 -10.05 2.99
N GLY A 41 5.41 -10.97 2.30
CA GLY A 41 5.77 -12.27 2.85
C GLY A 41 7.10 -12.79 2.34
N ASP A 42 7.54 -13.92 2.87
CA ASP A 42 8.77 -14.63 2.47
C ASP A 42 8.51 -16.08 2.02
N GLY A 43 7.24 -16.46 1.89
CA GLY A 43 6.76 -17.82 1.64
C GLY A 43 6.39 -18.60 2.91
N GLN A 44 6.84 -18.15 4.09
CA GLN A 44 6.60 -18.79 5.39
C GLN A 44 5.74 -17.89 6.29
N ARG A 45 6.11 -16.62 6.40
CA ARG A 45 5.47 -15.59 7.22
C ARG A 45 4.80 -14.53 6.35
N ASN A 46 3.69 -13.99 6.83
CA ASN A 46 3.09 -12.75 6.32
C ASN A 46 3.33 -11.62 7.32
N LEU A 47 3.55 -10.43 6.79
CA LEU A 47 3.68 -9.18 7.53
C LEU A 47 2.70 -8.19 6.94
N GLU A 48 2.07 -7.41 7.82
CA GLU A 48 1.04 -6.46 7.42
C GLU A 48 1.11 -5.16 8.22
N VAL A 49 0.85 -4.06 7.53
CA VAL A 49 0.57 -2.74 8.11
C VAL A 49 -0.74 -2.24 7.52
N ASN A 50 -1.78 -2.14 8.34
CA ASN A 50 -3.12 -1.77 7.91
C ASN A 50 -3.53 -0.46 8.57
N THR A 51 -4.08 0.48 7.80
CA THR A 51 -4.61 1.73 8.36
C THR A 51 -5.91 1.50 9.13
N ASN A 52 -6.22 2.39 10.07
CA ASN A 52 -7.52 2.40 10.75
C ASN A 52 -8.48 3.33 9.98
N PRO A 53 -9.53 2.80 9.31
CA PRO A 53 -10.41 3.60 8.48
C PRO A 53 -11.27 4.61 9.27
N ALA A 54 -11.39 4.44 10.59
CA ALA A 54 -12.06 5.42 11.46
C ALA A 54 -11.16 6.63 11.80
N LYS A 55 -9.84 6.46 11.77
CA LYS A 55 -8.86 7.54 12.02
C LYS A 55 -8.39 8.21 10.73
N PHE A 56 -8.24 7.41 9.68
CA PHE A 56 -7.77 7.85 8.37
C PHE A 56 -8.75 7.37 7.29
N PRO A 57 -9.91 8.03 7.17
CA PRO A 57 -10.90 7.68 6.15
C PRO A 57 -10.34 7.97 4.76
N ILE A 58 -10.71 7.13 3.80
CA ILE A 58 -10.42 7.33 2.38
C ILE A 58 -11.76 7.45 1.67
N GLU A 59 -11.98 8.63 1.11
CA GLU A 59 -13.21 8.98 0.43
C GLU A 59 -13.18 8.53 -1.04
N ARG A 60 -14.37 8.23 -1.57
CA ARG A 60 -14.54 7.88 -2.98
C ARG A 60 -14.62 9.16 -3.80
N ASP A 61 -14.14 9.10 -5.03
CA ASP A 61 -13.99 10.22 -5.96
C ASP A 61 -13.09 11.37 -5.44
N VAL A 62 -12.35 11.15 -4.35
CA VAL A 62 -11.39 12.11 -3.79
C VAL A 62 -9.97 11.57 -3.97
N TRP A 63 -9.08 12.42 -4.49
CA TRP A 63 -7.67 12.08 -4.59
C TRP A 63 -7.04 11.98 -3.20
N THR A 64 -6.35 10.87 -2.96
CA THR A 64 -5.55 10.63 -1.75
C THR A 64 -4.15 10.26 -2.18
N HIS A 65 -3.16 10.99 -1.68
CA HIS A 65 -1.76 10.59 -1.79
C HIS A 65 -1.52 9.39 -0.85
N VAL A 66 -0.93 8.32 -1.38
CA VAL A 66 -0.62 7.10 -0.63
C VAL A 66 0.87 6.83 -0.81
N ALA A 67 1.59 6.66 0.30
CA ALA A 67 2.98 6.26 0.30
C ALA A 67 3.21 5.13 1.29
N ILE A 68 4.18 4.28 0.99
CA ILE A 68 4.57 3.15 1.83
C ILE A 68 6.09 3.11 1.89
N THR A 69 6.64 2.83 3.06
CA THR A 69 8.08 2.68 3.27
C THR A 69 8.37 1.39 3.99
N ALA A 70 9.46 0.72 3.61
CA ALA A 70 10.00 -0.42 4.34
C ALA A 70 11.54 -0.31 4.34
N ASP A 71 12.15 -0.24 5.52
CA ASP A 71 13.61 -0.12 5.70
C ASP A 71 14.28 -1.44 6.16
N GLY A 72 13.51 -2.53 6.23
CA GLY A 72 13.96 -3.82 6.76
C GLY A 72 13.73 -3.99 8.25
N ALA A 73 13.59 -2.90 9.01
CA ALA A 73 13.19 -2.91 10.42
C ALA A 73 11.72 -2.54 10.58
N LYS A 74 11.23 -1.51 9.88
CA LYS A 74 9.90 -0.94 10.01
C LYS A 74 9.20 -0.81 8.66
N GLY A 75 7.91 -1.18 8.65
CA GLY A 75 6.98 -0.89 7.56
C GLY A 75 6.05 0.24 7.97
N ALA A 76 5.74 1.17 7.07
CA ALA A 76 4.81 2.26 7.35
C ALA A 76 3.94 2.61 6.14
N VAL A 77 2.73 3.08 6.42
CA VAL A 77 1.75 3.57 5.44
C VAL A 77 1.43 5.02 5.77
N TYR A 78 1.47 5.87 4.76
CA TYR A 78 1.19 7.30 4.85
C TYR A 78 0.01 7.66 3.95
N LEU A 79 -0.86 8.53 4.44
CA LEU A 79 -1.98 9.09 3.70
C LEU A 79 -1.86 10.62 3.73
N ASN A 80 -1.87 11.25 2.55
CA ASN A 80 -1.69 12.70 2.41
C ASN A 80 -0.43 13.24 3.12
N GLY A 81 0.65 12.44 3.11
CA GLY A 81 1.93 12.81 3.71
C GLY A 81 2.03 12.55 5.22
N LEU A 82 0.94 12.13 5.87
CA LEU A 82 0.90 11.87 7.31
C LEU A 82 0.97 10.36 7.59
N LEU A 83 1.68 9.98 8.65
CA LEU A 83 1.78 8.59 9.09
C LEU A 83 0.40 8.07 9.53
N ALA A 84 -0.11 7.07 8.82
CA ALA A 84 -1.43 6.48 9.06
C ALA A 84 -1.36 5.13 9.78
N ALA A 85 -0.29 4.38 9.58
CA ALA A 85 -0.01 3.13 10.29
C ALA A 85 1.48 2.77 10.18
N GLU A 86 1.97 2.01 11.15
CA GLU A 86 3.31 1.40 11.12
C GLU A 86 3.30 0.00 11.74
N SER A 87 4.30 -0.81 11.37
CA SER A 87 4.50 -2.13 11.96
C SER A 87 4.85 -2.01 13.45
N LYS A 88 4.58 -3.08 14.21
CA LYS A 88 4.94 -3.11 15.64
C LYS A 88 6.46 -3.00 15.83
N PRO A 89 6.94 -2.34 16.90
CA PRO A 89 8.37 -2.15 17.14
C PRO A 89 9.20 -3.44 17.14
N GLU A 90 8.64 -4.54 17.64
CA GLU A 90 9.28 -5.86 17.72
C GLU A 90 9.24 -6.66 16.41
N THR A 91 8.60 -6.14 15.37
CA THR A 91 8.46 -6.82 14.08
C THR A 91 9.52 -6.33 13.11
N GLN A 92 10.48 -7.19 12.75
CA GLN A 92 11.36 -6.94 11.62
C GLN A 92 10.55 -6.94 10.31
N PHE A 93 10.38 -5.76 9.71
CA PHE A 93 9.59 -5.59 8.50
C PHE A 93 10.47 -5.55 7.25
N ALA A 94 10.86 -6.73 6.77
CA ALA A 94 11.62 -6.89 5.53
C ALA A 94 10.70 -7.33 4.38
N VAL A 95 10.83 -6.66 3.23
CA VAL A 95 10.18 -7.09 1.98
C VAL A 95 11.13 -8.05 1.27
N ALA A 96 10.71 -9.30 1.10
CA ALA A 96 11.54 -10.29 0.41
C ALA A 96 11.58 -10.02 -1.10
N ASN A 97 12.75 -10.24 -1.70
CA ASN A 97 12.96 -10.03 -3.13
C ASN A 97 12.12 -11.00 -3.97
N THR A 98 11.61 -10.50 -5.09
CA THR A 98 10.76 -11.23 -6.04
C THR A 98 11.18 -10.90 -7.47
N ASN A 99 10.99 -11.85 -8.38
CA ASN A 99 11.19 -11.66 -9.81
C ASN A 99 9.86 -11.46 -10.58
N ARG A 100 8.75 -11.29 -9.86
CA ARG A 100 7.44 -11.05 -10.47
C ARG A 100 7.38 -9.63 -11.05
N PRO A 101 6.66 -9.43 -12.17
CA PRO A 101 6.36 -8.09 -12.67
C PRO A 101 5.64 -7.26 -11.61
N LEU A 102 5.79 -5.94 -11.70
CA LEU A 102 4.98 -5.00 -10.92
C LEU A 102 3.64 -4.79 -11.65
N TYR A 103 2.55 -5.13 -10.98
CA TYR A 103 1.19 -4.90 -11.46
C TYR A 103 0.64 -3.63 -10.81
N VAL A 104 -0.11 -2.85 -11.58
CA VAL A 104 -0.75 -1.61 -11.13
C VAL A 104 -2.23 -1.68 -11.47
N GLY A 105 -3.09 -1.53 -10.45
CA GLY A 105 -4.55 -1.63 -10.55
C GLY A 105 -5.10 -2.98 -10.97
N SER A 106 -4.23 -3.97 -11.17
CA SER A 106 -4.55 -5.28 -11.71
C SER A 106 -4.16 -6.37 -10.73
N TYR A 107 -5.03 -7.35 -10.59
CA TYR A 107 -4.80 -8.55 -9.80
C TYR A 107 -4.03 -9.61 -10.59
N ASN A 108 -3.11 -10.32 -9.91
CA ASN A 108 -2.28 -11.38 -10.49
C ASN A 108 -2.22 -12.70 -9.68
N GLY A 109 -3.25 -13.00 -8.85
CA GLY A 109 -3.37 -14.28 -8.12
C GLY A 109 -3.73 -14.15 -6.62
N GLY A 110 -4.42 -15.13 -6.03
CA GLY A 110 -4.92 -15.11 -4.62
C GLY A 110 -6.39 -14.66 -4.42
N TYR A 111 -6.72 -13.97 -3.32
CA TYR A 111 -8.09 -13.51 -2.97
C TYR A 111 -8.28 -11.98 -3.09
N ALA A 112 -8.16 -11.40 -4.29
CA ALA A 112 -8.37 -9.97 -4.52
C ALA A 112 -8.96 -9.67 -5.91
N TYR A 113 -9.37 -8.42 -6.12
CA TYR A 113 -9.96 -7.90 -7.36
C TYR A 113 -9.09 -6.78 -7.95
N ASN A 114 -9.38 -6.40 -9.19
CA ASN A 114 -8.81 -5.19 -9.80
C ASN A 114 -9.27 -3.94 -9.04
N PHE A 115 -8.45 -2.89 -9.07
CA PHE A 115 -8.81 -1.62 -8.47
C PHE A 115 -9.72 -0.81 -9.39
N ASN A 116 -10.93 -0.52 -8.90
CA ASN A 116 -11.85 0.40 -9.54
C ASN A 116 -11.57 1.83 -9.08
N GLY A 117 -10.88 2.59 -9.92
CA GLY A 117 -10.51 3.97 -9.63
C GLY A 117 -9.38 4.47 -10.51
N SER A 118 -8.71 5.54 -10.08
CA SER A 118 -7.59 6.14 -10.79
C SER A 118 -6.31 6.11 -9.95
N ILE A 119 -5.17 5.88 -10.60
CA ILE A 119 -3.83 5.96 -10.04
C ILE A 119 -3.03 6.91 -10.95
N CYS A 120 -2.30 7.85 -10.37
CA CYS A 120 -1.40 8.76 -11.08
C CYS A 120 -0.08 8.89 -10.30
N ASP A 121 0.95 9.42 -10.98
CA ASP A 121 2.24 9.78 -10.40
C ASP A 121 2.92 8.68 -9.57
N LEU A 122 2.88 7.45 -10.10
CA LEU A 122 3.54 6.32 -9.47
C LEU A 122 5.07 6.52 -9.45
N LYS A 123 5.65 6.54 -8.25
CA LYS A 123 7.10 6.61 -8.00
C LYS A 123 7.53 5.40 -7.18
N LEU A 124 8.69 4.84 -7.49
CA LEU A 124 9.32 3.74 -6.74
C LEU A 124 10.75 4.15 -6.40
N PHE A 125 11.14 3.94 -5.14
CA PHE A 125 12.44 4.33 -4.61
C PHE A 125 13.20 3.09 -4.14
N ALA A 126 14.53 3.10 -4.30
CA ALA A 126 15.41 2.04 -3.83
C ALA A 126 15.69 2.11 -2.32
N GLN A 127 15.24 3.17 -1.65
CA GLN A 127 15.43 3.41 -0.23
C GLN A 127 14.11 3.85 0.41
N ALA A 128 13.97 3.55 1.71
CA ALA A 128 12.85 4.04 2.49
C ALA A 128 12.98 5.56 2.67
N LEU A 129 11.99 6.30 2.19
CA LEU A 129 11.91 7.73 2.41
C LEU A 129 11.59 8.04 3.88
N THR A 130 12.14 9.16 4.35
CA THR A 130 11.81 9.72 5.66
C THR A 130 10.40 10.30 5.68
N PRO A 131 9.77 10.45 6.86
CA PRO A 131 8.46 11.12 6.96
C PRO A 131 8.44 12.53 6.35
N ALA A 132 9.54 13.28 6.45
CA ALA A 132 9.66 14.62 5.89
C ALA A 132 9.67 14.61 4.36
N GLU A 133 10.39 13.67 3.73
CA GLU A 133 10.42 13.50 2.28
C GLU A 133 9.06 13.05 1.75
N VAL A 134 8.39 12.13 2.43
CA VAL A 134 7.04 11.68 2.07
C VAL A 134 6.05 12.86 2.13
N LEU A 135 6.15 13.71 3.15
CA LEU A 135 5.32 14.90 3.27
C LEU A 135 5.60 15.92 2.16
N ALA A 136 6.86 16.13 1.79
CA ALA A 136 7.23 17.04 0.70
C ALA A 136 6.63 16.57 -0.64
N ILE A 137 6.77 15.28 -0.98
CA ILE A 137 6.18 14.71 -2.20
C ILE A 137 4.65 14.83 -2.19
N ALA A 138 4.00 14.62 -1.04
CA ALA A 138 2.55 14.72 -0.93
C ALA A 138 2.03 16.14 -1.25
N LYS A 139 2.78 17.18 -0.86
CA LYS A 139 2.42 18.57 -1.11
C LYS A 139 2.62 18.97 -2.56
N ASP A 140 3.71 18.52 -3.18
CA ASP A 140 4.05 18.79 -4.59
C ASP A 140 2.96 18.30 -5.57
N ILE A 141 2.15 17.31 -5.18
CA ILE A 141 1.08 16.73 -6.02
C ILE A 141 -0.26 17.45 -5.80
N ALA A 142 -0.40 18.23 -4.73
CA ALA A 142 -1.64 18.93 -4.39
C ALA A 142 -1.74 20.34 -5.01
N GLU A 143 -0.65 20.84 -5.58
CA GLU A 143 -0.54 22.11 -6.31
C GLU A 143 -0.69 21.91 -7.82
#